data_AF-A0A358M3K7-F1
#
_entry.id   AF-A0A358M3K7-F1
#
_cell.length_a   1.000
_cell.length_b   1.000
_cell.length_c   1.000
_cell.angle_alpha   90.00
_cell.angle_beta   90.00
_cell.angle_gamma   90.00
#
_symmetry.space_group_name_H-M   'P 1'
#
loop_
_entity.id
_entity.type
_entity.pdbx_description
1 polymer ?
#
loop_
_entity_poly.entity_id
_entity_poly.type
_entity_poly.pdbx_seq_one_letter_code
_entity_poly.pdbx_strand_id
1 'polypeptide(L)'
;MPQHIVVTAYSPEWAAEFERESEMIKNILKDNCVAVHHIGSTAVAGLKAKPIIDMMPIVADLRKVDELASEFEKIGYEYLGEFGIAGRRYLRKGGAERTHQIHIFEATNQADIERHLAVRDYLRTHNEAAEEYGNLKEKLAREFPYDIDAYCDGKDEFVKKLEKTALEWKKRKSSRNLYAENEARNMTDWNADQYLKFMNQRTQPAVDLAMRIIDSKPGRIADIGCGPGNSTYVLKKIFPDAELLGIDLSSEMIEKARKDYPDIEFRVCDALALAGKYDLLFSNACLQWIPDHDTLLPSLMDKLSDGGILAAQVPINEEEPLFKLIKETAAEPEWGLQDVALPPNQTLAPQEYFDILAGCSSSFDLWETKYYHVLDSHKALVEWVKGTRLRPYLAFLGETAGKEFEKVITDRVKRSYPVRKSGDVVFGFRRLFFTAKK
;
A
#
# COMPACT_ATOMS: atom_id res chain seq x y z
N MET A 1 -46.43 4.81 -10.09
CA MET A 1 -46.20 6.00 -9.24
C MET A 1 -44.73 6.38 -9.38
N PRO A 2 -44.37 7.68 -9.46
CA PRO A 2 -42.98 8.10 -9.48
C PRO A 2 -42.29 7.66 -8.18
N GLN A 3 -41.05 7.19 -8.28
CA GLN A 3 -40.26 6.77 -7.12
C GLN A 3 -39.99 7.98 -6.22
N HIS A 4 -40.30 7.87 -4.93
CA HIS A 4 -39.98 8.93 -3.99
C HIS A 4 -38.48 8.89 -3.64
N ILE A 5 -37.79 10.03 -3.76
CA ILE A 5 -36.36 10.12 -3.54
C ILE A 5 -36.09 10.43 -2.07
N VAL A 6 -35.76 9.39 -1.31
CA VAL A 6 -35.37 9.52 0.10
C VAL A 6 -33.88 9.27 0.25
N VAL A 7 -33.19 10.17 0.94
CA VAL A 7 -31.80 9.99 1.37
C VAL A 7 -31.82 9.81 2.88
N THR A 8 -31.22 8.72 3.34
CA THR A 8 -31.17 8.31 4.75
C THR A 8 -29.74 8.31 5.27
N ALA A 9 -29.57 8.34 6.60
CA ALA A 9 -28.29 8.10 7.24
C ALA A 9 -27.77 6.69 6.88
N TYR A 10 -26.45 6.52 6.97
CA TYR A 10 -25.84 5.22 6.72
C TYR A 10 -26.39 4.15 7.69
N SER A 11 -26.67 2.96 7.16
CA SER A 11 -27.12 1.79 7.92
C SER A 11 -26.12 0.64 7.72
N PRO A 12 -25.61 0.03 8.80
CA PRO A 12 -24.69 -1.12 8.70
C PRO A 12 -25.35 -2.36 8.08
N GLU A 13 -26.69 -2.43 8.12
CA GLU A 13 -27.46 -3.51 7.50
C GLU A 13 -27.26 -3.58 5.98
N TRP A 14 -26.93 -2.47 5.31
CA TRP A 14 -26.64 -2.45 3.87
C TRP A 14 -25.49 -3.37 3.46
N ALA A 15 -24.46 -3.50 4.31
CA ALA A 15 -23.37 -4.44 4.07
C ALA A 15 -23.84 -5.89 4.19
N ALA A 16 -24.71 -6.17 5.17
CA ALA A 16 -25.27 -7.51 5.36
C ALA A 16 -26.27 -7.89 4.25
N GLU A 17 -27.04 -6.93 3.73
CA GLU A 17 -27.91 -7.09 2.57
C GLU A 17 -27.10 -7.38 1.31
N PHE A 18 -26.01 -6.63 1.09
CA PHE A 18 -25.08 -6.90 0.00
C PHE A 18 -24.54 -8.33 0.04
N GLU A 19 -24.05 -8.82 1.18
CA GLU A 19 -23.47 -10.16 1.26
C GLU A 19 -24.50 -11.25 0.91
N ARG A 20 -25.71 -11.17 1.47
CA ARG A 20 -26.80 -12.12 1.16
C ARG A 20 -27.16 -12.11 -0.33
N GLU A 21 -27.29 -10.93 -0.91
CA GLU A 21 -27.67 -10.79 -2.31
C GLU A 21 -26.53 -11.22 -3.26
N SER A 22 -25.28 -10.91 -2.90
CA SER A 22 -24.05 -11.33 -3.59
C SER A 22 -23.93 -12.86 -3.68
N GLU A 23 -24.26 -13.59 -2.61
CA GLU A 23 -24.28 -15.06 -2.63
C GLU A 23 -25.30 -15.62 -3.63
N MET A 24 -26.51 -15.06 -3.68
CA MET A 24 -27.53 -15.48 -4.66
C MET A 24 -27.07 -15.22 -6.10
N ILE A 25 -26.47 -14.06 -6.36
CA ILE A 25 -25.93 -13.70 -7.68
C ILE A 25 -24.79 -14.66 -8.07
N LYS A 26 -23.87 -14.97 -7.16
CA LYS A 26 -22.78 -15.94 -7.40
C LYS A 26 -23.32 -17.33 -7.74
N ASN A 27 -24.38 -17.78 -7.05
CA ASN A 27 -25.00 -19.08 -7.31
C ASN A 27 -25.67 -19.18 -8.70
N ILE A 28 -26.21 -18.07 -9.21
CA ILE A 28 -26.75 -18.00 -10.58
C ILE A 28 -25.61 -18.04 -11.60
N LEU A 29 -24.59 -17.20 -11.39
CA LEU A 29 -23.51 -17.00 -12.36
C LEU A 29 -22.47 -18.14 -12.36
N LYS A 30 -22.31 -18.86 -11.24
CA LYS A 30 -21.39 -20.01 -11.08
C LYS A 30 -19.98 -19.68 -11.59
N ASP A 31 -19.41 -20.55 -12.43
CA ASP A 31 -18.07 -20.41 -13.01
C ASP A 31 -17.93 -19.19 -13.94
N ASN A 32 -19.03 -18.56 -14.36
CA ASN A 32 -18.98 -17.31 -15.12
C ASN A 32 -18.72 -16.10 -14.21
N CYS A 33 -18.86 -16.22 -12.88
CA CYS A 33 -18.64 -15.13 -11.93
C CYS A 33 -17.17 -15.00 -11.57
N VAL A 34 -16.56 -13.86 -11.90
CA VAL A 34 -15.18 -13.52 -11.49
C VAL A 34 -15.17 -12.87 -10.11
N ALA A 35 -16.06 -11.90 -9.89
CA ALA A 35 -16.18 -11.18 -8.62
C ALA A 35 -17.55 -10.50 -8.51
N VAL A 36 -17.96 -10.14 -7.29
CA VAL A 36 -19.12 -9.27 -7.05
C VAL A 36 -18.70 -8.19 -6.07
N HIS A 37 -18.88 -6.93 -6.46
CA HIS A 37 -18.50 -5.78 -5.64
C HIS A 37 -19.73 -5.00 -5.17
N HIS A 38 -19.74 -4.62 -3.89
CA HIS A 38 -20.62 -3.55 -3.41
C HIS A 38 -20.07 -2.23 -3.92
N ILE A 39 -20.89 -1.47 -4.65
CA ILE A 39 -20.54 -0.16 -5.20
C ILE A 39 -21.62 0.86 -4.81
N GLY A 40 -21.52 2.08 -5.35
CA GLY A 40 -22.46 3.15 -5.02
C GLY A 40 -22.29 3.68 -3.60
N SER A 41 -23.26 4.45 -3.14
CA SER A 41 -23.14 5.17 -1.87
C SER A 41 -23.38 4.29 -0.65
N THR A 42 -24.19 3.23 -0.78
CA THR A 42 -24.48 2.30 0.32
C THR A 42 -23.27 1.43 0.68
N ALA A 43 -22.24 1.39 -0.17
CA ALA A 43 -20.97 0.72 0.08
C ALA A 43 -20.00 1.54 0.96
N VAL A 44 -20.31 2.79 1.31
CA VAL A 44 -19.40 3.69 2.04
C VAL A 44 -19.97 3.94 3.44
N ALA A 45 -19.25 3.47 4.47
CA ALA A 45 -19.64 3.69 5.85
C ALA A 45 -19.75 5.18 6.18
N GLY A 46 -20.84 5.58 6.83
CA GLY A 46 -21.12 6.97 7.19
C GLY A 46 -21.73 7.84 6.08
N LEU A 47 -21.76 7.37 4.82
CA LEU A 47 -22.31 8.15 3.70
C LEU A 47 -23.84 8.08 3.64
N LYS A 48 -24.50 9.24 3.73
CA LYS A 48 -25.95 9.34 3.50
C LYS A 48 -26.30 8.90 2.07
N ALA A 49 -27.32 8.07 1.90
CA ALA A 49 -27.66 7.49 0.61
C ALA A 49 -29.16 7.19 0.47
N LYS A 50 -29.60 7.00 -0.78
CA LYS A 50 -30.82 6.25 -1.04
C LYS A 50 -30.58 4.80 -0.59
N PRO A 51 -31.53 4.15 0.10
CA PRO A 51 -31.37 2.78 0.59
C PRO A 51 -31.51 1.77 -0.56
N ILE A 52 -30.58 1.85 -1.51
CA ILE A 52 -30.48 0.98 -2.67
C ILE A 52 -29.09 0.36 -2.67
N ILE A 53 -29.04 -0.97 -2.69
CA ILE A 53 -27.80 -1.73 -2.75
C ILE A 53 -27.35 -1.82 -4.21
N ASP A 54 -26.34 -1.03 -4.58
CA ASP A 54 -25.74 -1.06 -5.91
C ASP A 54 -24.63 -2.12 -5.95
N MET A 55 -24.71 -3.06 -6.88
CA MET A 55 -23.77 -4.17 -7.02
C MET A 55 -23.16 -4.22 -8.41
N MET A 56 -21.92 -4.69 -8.48
CA MET A 56 -21.19 -4.86 -9.73
C MET A 56 -20.56 -6.25 -9.81
N PRO A 57 -21.29 -7.25 -10.34
CA PRO A 57 -20.73 -8.52 -10.76
C PRO A 57 -19.82 -8.33 -11.98
N ILE A 58 -18.65 -8.95 -11.92
CA ILE A 58 -17.71 -9.07 -13.04
C ILE A 58 -17.80 -10.50 -13.55
N VAL A 59 -18.00 -10.68 -14.85
CA VAL A 59 -18.16 -11.99 -15.47
C VAL A 59 -17.12 -12.27 -16.55
N ALA A 60 -16.87 -13.55 -16.84
CA ALA A 60 -15.97 -13.95 -17.91
C ALA A 60 -16.58 -13.75 -19.31
N ASP A 61 -17.88 -13.96 -19.45
CA ASP A 61 -18.62 -13.82 -20.72
C ASP A 61 -20.01 -13.24 -20.47
N LEU A 62 -20.31 -12.07 -21.05
CA LEU A 62 -21.63 -11.45 -20.91
C LEU A 62 -22.76 -12.22 -21.61
N ARG A 63 -22.46 -12.98 -22.66
CA ARG A 63 -23.48 -13.75 -23.40
C ARG A 63 -24.10 -14.83 -22.52
N LYS A 64 -23.30 -15.44 -21.63
CA LYS A 64 -23.80 -16.39 -20.63
C LYS A 64 -24.71 -15.74 -19.59
N VAL A 65 -24.55 -14.43 -19.35
CA VAL A 65 -25.47 -13.69 -18.46
C VAL A 65 -26.82 -13.52 -19.14
N ASP A 66 -26.84 -13.25 -20.44
CA ASP A 66 -28.08 -13.18 -21.22
C ASP A 66 -28.85 -14.50 -21.19
N GLU A 67 -28.15 -15.64 -21.26
CA GLU A 67 -28.74 -16.99 -21.12
C GLU A 67 -29.33 -17.25 -19.72
N LEU A 68 -28.82 -16.56 -18.70
CA LEU A 68 -29.24 -16.69 -17.30
C LEU A 68 -30.27 -15.65 -16.87
N ALA A 69 -30.78 -14.80 -17.76
CA ALA A 69 -31.74 -13.75 -17.43
C ALA A 69 -32.95 -14.28 -16.62
N SER A 70 -33.50 -15.42 -17.03
CA SER A 70 -34.63 -16.05 -16.33
C SER A 70 -34.31 -16.52 -14.90
N GLU A 71 -33.06 -16.84 -14.59
CA GLU A 71 -32.64 -17.22 -13.23
C GLU A 71 -32.58 -15.99 -12.31
N PHE A 72 -32.18 -14.83 -12.83
CA PHE A 72 -32.26 -13.56 -12.10
C PHE A 72 -33.71 -13.13 -11.85
N GLU A 73 -34.59 -13.34 -12.82
CA GLU A 73 -36.03 -13.06 -12.67
C GLU A 73 -36.66 -13.90 -11.56
N LYS A 74 -36.26 -15.17 -11.39
CA LYS A 74 -36.75 -16.03 -10.31
C LYS A 74 -36.44 -15.50 -8.90
N ILE A 75 -35.36 -14.74 -8.73
CA ILE A 75 -35.01 -14.11 -7.44
C ILE A 75 -35.46 -12.63 -7.35
N GLY A 76 -36.29 -12.19 -8.30
CA GLY A 76 -37.01 -10.91 -8.28
C GLY A 76 -36.33 -9.75 -9.00
N TYR A 77 -35.31 -10.00 -9.84
CA TYR A 77 -34.71 -8.97 -10.69
C TYR A 77 -35.48 -8.80 -12.00
N GLU A 78 -35.56 -7.55 -12.46
CA GLU A 78 -35.93 -7.22 -13.83
C GLU A 78 -34.64 -7.06 -14.65
N TYR A 79 -34.50 -7.85 -15.72
CA TYR A 79 -33.35 -7.79 -16.63
C TYR A 79 -33.58 -6.77 -17.74
N LEU A 80 -32.75 -5.73 -17.81
CA LEU A 80 -32.95 -4.59 -18.72
C LEU A 80 -31.92 -4.52 -19.87
N GLY A 81 -31.04 -5.51 -19.99
CA GLY A 81 -29.97 -5.49 -20.98
C GLY A 81 -28.99 -4.33 -20.74
N GLU A 82 -28.48 -3.71 -21.80
CA GLU A 82 -27.49 -2.62 -21.70
C GLU A 82 -28.02 -1.36 -20.99
N PHE A 83 -29.27 -1.00 -21.28
CA PHE A 83 -29.97 0.13 -20.68
C PHE A 83 -29.17 1.45 -20.71
N GLY A 84 -28.63 1.81 -21.88
CA GLY A 84 -27.93 3.09 -22.11
C GLY A 84 -26.42 3.09 -21.84
N ILE A 85 -25.83 1.96 -21.43
CA ILE A 85 -24.36 1.80 -21.33
C ILE A 85 -23.96 0.55 -22.11
N ALA A 86 -23.18 0.74 -23.17
CA ALA A 86 -22.70 -0.35 -24.02
C ALA A 86 -21.85 -1.34 -23.21
N GLY A 87 -22.04 -2.65 -23.43
CA GLY A 87 -21.27 -3.67 -22.73
C GLY A 87 -21.60 -3.83 -21.24
N ARG A 88 -22.72 -3.26 -20.78
CA ARG A 88 -23.29 -3.50 -19.45
C ARG A 88 -24.46 -4.49 -19.55
N ARG A 89 -24.80 -5.17 -18.46
CA ARG A 89 -26.16 -5.66 -18.21
C ARG A 89 -26.69 -5.09 -16.91
N TYR A 90 -27.81 -4.39 -17.01
CA TYR A 90 -28.44 -3.70 -15.90
C TYR A 90 -29.64 -4.49 -15.41
N LEU A 91 -29.70 -4.70 -14.10
CA LEU A 91 -30.84 -5.33 -13.45
C LEU A 91 -31.28 -4.47 -12.26
N ARG A 92 -32.57 -4.51 -11.94
CA ARG A 92 -33.12 -3.84 -10.75
C ARG A 92 -34.13 -4.71 -10.03
N LYS A 93 -34.28 -4.51 -8.72
CA LYS A 93 -35.21 -5.24 -7.85
C LYS A 93 -35.93 -4.27 -6.91
N GLY A 94 -37.14 -4.61 -6.48
CA GLY A 94 -37.98 -3.77 -5.59
C GLY A 94 -39.05 -2.92 -6.31
N GLY A 95 -39.15 -2.99 -7.63
CA GLY A 95 -40.19 -2.30 -8.40
C GLY A 95 -40.10 -0.77 -8.29
N ALA A 96 -41.20 -0.12 -7.88
CA ALA A 96 -41.26 1.34 -7.72
C ALA A 96 -40.32 1.84 -6.60
N GLU A 97 -40.23 1.09 -5.51
CA GLU A 97 -39.32 1.34 -4.38
C GLU A 97 -38.09 0.44 -4.52
N ARG A 98 -37.24 0.79 -5.49
CA ARG A 98 -36.04 0.00 -5.83
C ARG A 98 -35.20 -0.24 -4.58
N THR A 99 -34.81 -1.50 -4.36
CA THR A 99 -33.97 -1.92 -3.24
C THR A 99 -32.58 -2.33 -3.70
N HIS A 100 -32.44 -2.85 -4.93
CA HIS A 100 -31.15 -3.28 -5.47
C HIS A 100 -30.99 -2.88 -6.93
N GLN A 101 -29.75 -2.61 -7.32
CA GLN A 101 -29.34 -2.39 -8.70
C GLN A 101 -28.08 -3.21 -8.99
N ILE A 102 -28.04 -3.85 -10.15
CA ILE A 102 -26.89 -4.62 -10.59
C ILE A 102 -26.37 -4.02 -11.89
N HIS A 103 -25.07 -3.77 -11.95
CA HIS A 103 -24.33 -3.42 -13.15
C HIS A 103 -23.33 -4.54 -13.46
N ILE A 104 -23.69 -5.45 -14.36
CA ILE A 104 -22.81 -6.55 -14.76
C ILE A 104 -21.93 -6.11 -15.92
N PHE A 105 -20.63 -6.36 -15.81
CA PHE A 105 -19.64 -6.09 -16.86
C PHE A 105 -18.80 -7.34 -17.14
N GLU A 106 -18.38 -7.51 -18.40
CA GLU A 106 -17.35 -8.49 -18.72
C GLU A 106 -16.00 -8.03 -18.13
N ALA A 107 -15.16 -8.97 -17.70
CA ALA A 107 -13.84 -8.69 -17.14
C ALA A 107 -12.93 -7.88 -18.09
N THR A 108 -13.22 -7.87 -19.38
CA THR A 108 -12.53 -7.06 -20.40
C THR A 108 -12.90 -5.58 -20.34
N ASN A 109 -14.07 -5.20 -19.79
CA ASN A 109 -14.51 -3.81 -19.66
C ASN A 109 -13.89 -3.13 -18.42
N GLN A 110 -12.56 -2.98 -18.46
CA GLN A 110 -11.79 -2.39 -17.37
C GLN A 110 -12.19 -0.94 -17.07
N ALA A 111 -12.56 -0.15 -18.09
CA ALA A 111 -12.88 1.25 -17.92
C ALA A 111 -14.10 1.48 -16.99
N ASP A 112 -15.20 0.76 -17.24
CA ASP A 112 -16.41 0.87 -16.38
C ASP A 112 -16.19 0.24 -15.00
N ILE A 113 -15.48 -0.88 -14.93
CA ILE A 113 -15.16 -1.52 -13.65
C ILE A 113 -14.31 -0.58 -12.77
N GLU A 114 -13.27 0.01 -13.34
CA GLU A 114 -12.32 0.83 -12.61
C GLU A 114 -12.95 2.11 -12.07
N ARG A 115 -13.77 2.81 -12.86
CA ARG A 115 -14.40 4.07 -12.45
C ARG A 115 -15.34 3.88 -11.26
N HIS A 116 -16.12 2.79 -11.24
CA HIS A 116 -17.00 2.47 -10.10
C HIS A 116 -16.22 2.14 -8.83
N LEU A 117 -15.19 1.30 -8.93
CA LEU A 117 -14.35 0.95 -7.78
C LEU A 117 -13.56 2.15 -7.26
N ALA A 118 -13.04 2.99 -8.15
CA ALA A 118 -12.28 4.18 -7.80
C ALA A 118 -13.10 5.14 -6.93
N VAL A 119 -14.33 5.45 -7.35
CA VAL A 119 -15.23 6.35 -6.59
C VAL A 119 -15.54 5.79 -5.21
N ARG A 120 -15.90 4.50 -5.13
CA ARG A 120 -16.19 3.84 -3.85
C ARG A 120 -14.99 3.93 -2.90
N ASP A 121 -13.82 3.51 -3.38
CA ASP A 121 -12.63 3.42 -2.56
C ASP A 121 -12.12 4.81 -2.15
N TYR A 122 -12.26 5.81 -3.03
CA TYR A 122 -11.94 7.20 -2.71
C TYR A 122 -12.83 7.73 -1.58
N LEU A 123 -14.15 7.53 -1.68
CA LEU A 123 -15.09 7.99 -0.65
C LEU A 123 -14.91 7.28 0.70
N ARG A 124 -14.42 6.03 0.71
CA ARG A 124 -14.09 5.31 1.95
C ARG A 124 -12.88 5.87 2.70
N THR A 125 -12.00 6.62 2.03
CA THR A 125 -10.79 7.17 2.64
C THR A 125 -10.78 8.69 2.74
N HIS A 126 -11.81 9.37 2.21
CA HIS A 126 -11.91 10.84 2.22
C HIS A 126 -13.27 11.25 2.78
N ASN A 127 -13.36 11.28 4.11
CA ASN A 127 -14.61 11.56 4.85
C ASN A 127 -15.25 12.90 4.44
N GLU A 128 -14.44 13.93 4.19
CA GLU A 128 -14.91 15.25 3.75
C GLU A 128 -15.65 15.18 2.40
N ALA A 129 -15.10 14.43 1.43
CA ALA A 129 -15.74 14.26 0.13
C ALA A 129 -17.02 13.40 0.22
N ALA A 130 -17.04 12.42 1.12
CA ALA A 130 -18.24 11.64 1.41
C ALA A 130 -19.33 12.52 2.06
N GLU A 131 -18.97 13.36 3.01
CA GLU A 131 -19.90 14.29 3.66
C GLU A 131 -20.48 15.30 2.65
N GLU A 132 -19.64 15.93 1.82
CA GLU A 132 -20.07 16.85 0.77
C GLU A 132 -21.05 16.17 -0.19
N TYR A 133 -20.73 14.96 -0.65
CA TYR A 133 -21.61 14.21 -1.54
C TYR A 133 -22.92 13.79 -0.88
N GLY A 134 -22.88 13.40 0.40
CA GLY A 134 -24.06 13.07 1.19
C GLY A 134 -25.00 14.26 1.35
N ASN A 135 -24.45 15.43 1.68
CA ASN A 135 -25.20 16.67 1.87
C ASN A 135 -25.81 17.18 0.55
N LEU A 136 -25.08 17.07 -0.57
CA LEU A 136 -25.61 17.40 -1.89
C LEU A 136 -26.83 16.52 -2.23
N LYS A 137 -26.72 15.21 -2.04
CA LYS A 137 -27.84 14.28 -2.29
C LYS A 137 -29.04 14.55 -1.39
N GLU A 138 -28.81 14.86 -0.12
CA GLU A 138 -29.89 15.21 0.81
C GLU A 138 -30.60 16.49 0.39
N LYS A 139 -29.85 17.52 -0.02
CA LYS A 139 -30.41 18.76 -0.57
C LYS A 139 -31.26 18.48 -1.82
N LEU A 140 -30.71 17.77 -2.80
CA LEU A 140 -31.41 17.47 -4.06
C LEU A 140 -32.65 16.59 -3.85
N ALA A 141 -32.62 15.66 -2.89
CA ALA A 141 -33.77 14.84 -2.55
C ALA A 141 -34.92 15.67 -1.95
N ARG A 142 -34.60 16.73 -1.19
CA ARG A 142 -35.61 17.69 -0.68
C ARG A 142 -36.15 18.61 -1.77
N GLU A 143 -35.31 19.00 -2.73
CA GLU A 143 -35.67 19.90 -3.83
C GLU A 143 -36.48 19.19 -4.94
N PHE A 144 -36.14 17.92 -5.22
CA PHE A 144 -36.71 17.11 -6.29
C PHE A 144 -37.23 15.73 -5.80
N PRO A 145 -38.17 15.67 -4.84
CA PRO A 145 -38.56 14.42 -4.17
C PRO A 145 -39.26 13.39 -5.09
N TYR A 146 -39.77 13.80 -6.25
CA TYR A 146 -40.44 12.92 -7.22
C TYR A 146 -39.90 13.06 -8.65
N ASP A 147 -38.81 13.81 -8.82
CA ASP A 147 -38.19 14.08 -10.12
C ASP A 147 -36.77 13.49 -10.14
N ILE A 148 -36.68 12.26 -10.65
CA ILE A 148 -35.42 11.51 -10.70
C ILE A 148 -34.43 12.11 -11.69
N ASP A 149 -34.93 12.78 -12.74
CA ASP A 149 -34.09 13.37 -13.78
C ASP A 149 -33.43 14.63 -13.22
N ALA A 150 -34.20 15.54 -12.63
CA ALA A 150 -33.66 16.73 -11.96
C ALA A 150 -32.71 16.38 -10.80
N TYR A 151 -33.02 15.33 -10.03
CA TYR A 151 -32.12 14.82 -8.99
C TYR A 151 -30.80 14.27 -9.56
N CYS A 152 -30.85 13.59 -10.71
CA CYS A 152 -29.65 13.07 -11.38
C CYS A 152 -28.83 14.20 -12.00
N ASP A 153 -29.48 15.15 -12.66
CA ASP A 153 -28.83 16.31 -13.30
C ASP A 153 -28.14 17.20 -12.26
N GLY A 154 -28.81 17.46 -11.12
CA GLY A 154 -28.26 18.30 -10.06
C GLY A 154 -26.98 17.77 -9.41
N LYS A 155 -26.67 16.48 -9.55
CA LYS A 155 -25.42 15.87 -9.06
C LYS A 155 -24.44 15.50 -10.16
N ASP A 156 -24.81 15.62 -11.44
CA ASP A 156 -24.02 15.09 -12.55
C ASP A 156 -22.62 15.71 -12.61
N GLU A 157 -22.52 17.04 -12.53
CA GLU A 157 -21.22 17.74 -12.52
C GLU A 157 -20.34 17.31 -11.35
N PHE A 158 -20.94 17.21 -10.16
CA PHE A 158 -20.25 16.76 -8.95
C PHE A 158 -19.74 15.34 -9.09
N VAL A 159 -20.59 14.42 -9.58
CA VAL A 159 -20.24 13.00 -9.77
C VAL A 159 -19.14 12.86 -10.83
N LYS A 160 -19.19 13.62 -11.94
CA LYS A 160 -18.13 13.63 -12.95
C LYS A 160 -16.79 14.12 -12.39
N LYS A 161 -16.82 15.19 -11.58
CA LYS A 161 -15.62 15.71 -10.92
C LYS A 161 -15.07 14.69 -9.92
N LEU A 162 -15.95 14.10 -9.10
CA LEU A 162 -15.59 13.06 -8.14
C LEU A 162 -15.00 11.82 -8.84
N GLU A 163 -15.61 11.37 -9.94
CA GLU A 163 -15.10 10.24 -10.74
C GLU A 163 -13.71 10.55 -11.28
N LYS A 164 -13.50 11.74 -11.86
CA LYS A 164 -12.18 12.17 -12.33
C LYS A 164 -11.16 12.22 -11.19
N THR A 165 -11.49 12.84 -10.06
CA THR A 165 -10.61 12.91 -8.90
C THR A 165 -10.32 11.54 -8.32
N ALA A 166 -11.31 10.66 -8.24
CA ALA A 166 -11.16 9.30 -7.75
C ALA A 166 -10.33 8.44 -8.70
N LEU A 167 -10.49 8.59 -10.01
CA LEU A 167 -9.65 7.93 -11.02
C LEU A 167 -8.22 8.47 -10.98
N GLU A 168 -8.01 9.77 -10.79
CA GLU A 168 -6.67 10.35 -10.61
C GLU A 168 -6.04 9.89 -9.29
N TRP A 169 -6.81 9.85 -8.20
CA TRP A 169 -6.36 9.32 -6.92
C TRP A 169 -6.05 7.84 -7.02
N LYS A 170 -6.91 7.04 -7.66
CA LYS A 170 -6.68 5.62 -7.90
C LYS A 170 -5.52 5.45 -8.86
N LYS A 171 -5.32 6.29 -9.88
CA LYS A 171 -4.11 6.28 -10.71
C LYS A 171 -2.88 6.70 -9.93
N ARG A 172 -2.93 7.61 -8.96
CA ARG A 172 -1.79 7.94 -8.09
C ARG A 172 -1.53 6.84 -7.07
N LYS A 173 -2.58 6.22 -6.55
CA LYS A 173 -2.55 5.10 -5.61
C LYS A 173 -2.18 3.81 -6.30
N SER A 174 -2.58 3.59 -7.54
CA SER A 174 -2.15 2.54 -8.48
C SER A 174 -0.87 2.94 -9.16
N SER A 175 -0.40 4.17 -9.22
CA SER A 175 1.01 4.42 -9.52
C SER A 175 1.80 3.98 -8.29
N ARG A 176 1.40 4.35 -7.07
CA ARG A 176 1.95 3.84 -5.79
C ARG A 176 1.76 2.33 -5.57
N ASN A 177 0.66 1.73 -6.06
CA ASN A 177 0.28 0.32 -5.94
C ASN A 177 0.68 -0.46 -7.18
N LEU A 178 1.04 0.13 -8.31
CA LEU A 178 1.73 -0.51 -9.42
C LEU A 178 3.24 -0.32 -9.20
N TYR A 179 3.67 0.64 -8.36
CA TYR A 179 4.95 0.56 -7.66
C TYR A 179 4.95 -0.57 -6.63
N ALA A 180 3.89 -0.79 -5.83
CA ALA A 180 3.81 -1.90 -4.86
C ALA A 180 3.42 -3.27 -5.48
N GLU A 181 2.60 -3.30 -6.53
CA GLU A 181 2.12 -4.50 -7.24
C GLU A 181 2.93 -4.80 -8.49
N ASN A 182 3.60 -3.86 -9.18
CA ASN A 182 4.77 -4.26 -10.01
C ASN A 182 6.00 -4.47 -9.13
N GLU A 183 6.01 -4.03 -7.86
CA GLU A 183 6.92 -4.62 -6.88
C GLU A 183 6.60 -6.09 -6.66
N ALA A 184 5.33 -6.48 -6.45
CA ALA A 184 4.86 -7.87 -6.30
C ALA A 184 4.96 -8.74 -7.58
N ARG A 185 4.44 -8.25 -8.71
CA ARG A 185 4.39 -8.97 -9.99
C ARG A 185 5.74 -8.99 -10.69
N ASN A 186 6.55 -7.92 -10.65
CA ASN A 186 7.97 -8.00 -11.06
C ASN A 186 8.89 -8.45 -9.90
N MET A 187 8.35 -8.77 -8.71
CA MET A 187 9.06 -9.63 -7.73
C MET A 187 9.07 -11.09 -8.17
N THR A 188 8.21 -11.49 -9.12
CA THR A 188 8.34 -12.81 -9.76
C THR A 188 9.52 -12.90 -10.73
N ASP A 189 10.05 -11.76 -11.19
CA ASP A 189 11.32 -11.67 -11.95
C ASP A 189 12.45 -11.08 -11.08
N TRP A 190 12.28 -11.15 -9.75
CA TRP A 190 13.34 -10.85 -8.81
C TRP A 190 14.17 -12.10 -8.59
N ASN A 191 15.42 -12.02 -8.99
CA ASN A 191 16.37 -13.08 -8.77
C ASN A 191 16.66 -13.12 -7.26
N ALA A 192 16.02 -14.05 -6.54
CA ALA A 192 16.28 -14.31 -5.12
C ALA A 192 17.78 -14.51 -4.83
N ASP A 193 18.57 -14.91 -5.85
CA ASP A 193 20.01 -15.03 -5.79
C ASP A 193 20.73 -13.67 -5.63
N GLN A 194 20.18 -12.56 -6.14
CA GLN A 194 20.77 -11.22 -5.96
C GLN A 194 20.68 -10.73 -4.51
N TYR A 195 19.63 -11.11 -3.78
CA TYR A 195 19.48 -10.76 -2.37
C TYR A 195 20.29 -11.68 -1.46
N LEU A 196 20.36 -12.96 -1.81
CA LEU A 196 21.21 -13.96 -1.15
C LEU A 196 22.70 -13.58 -1.25
N LYS A 197 23.16 -12.97 -2.35
CA LYS A 197 24.57 -12.60 -2.58
C LYS A 197 25.16 -11.65 -1.53
N PHE A 198 24.34 -10.87 -0.81
CA PHE A 198 24.80 -9.87 0.17
C PHE A 198 24.20 -10.02 1.57
N MET A 199 23.51 -11.14 1.86
CA MET A 199 22.77 -11.28 3.13
C MET A 199 23.62 -11.04 4.37
N ASN A 200 24.83 -11.60 4.45
CA ASN A 200 25.67 -11.42 5.64
C ASN A 200 26.02 -9.94 5.88
N GLN A 201 26.28 -9.18 4.82
CA GLN A 201 26.61 -7.75 4.94
C GLN A 201 25.38 -6.87 5.19
N ARG A 202 24.19 -7.30 4.74
CA ARG A 202 22.94 -6.56 4.93
C ARG A 202 22.28 -6.82 6.29
N THR A 203 22.57 -7.96 6.90
CA THR A 203 22.07 -8.34 8.24
C THR A 203 22.94 -7.78 9.37
N GLN A 204 24.20 -7.42 9.11
CA GLN A 204 25.11 -6.89 10.14
C GLN A 204 24.55 -5.71 10.95
N PRO A 205 23.90 -4.69 10.35
CA PRO A 205 23.27 -3.61 11.12
C PRO A 205 22.22 -4.10 12.12
N ALA A 206 21.44 -5.12 11.78
CA ALA A 206 20.48 -5.70 12.71
C ALA A 206 21.19 -6.38 13.89
N VAL A 207 22.31 -7.06 13.63
CA VAL A 207 23.16 -7.65 14.69
C VAL A 207 23.70 -6.56 15.60
N ASP A 208 24.30 -5.50 15.05
CA ASP A 208 24.90 -4.42 15.83
C ASP A 208 23.85 -3.71 16.71
N LEU A 209 22.66 -3.45 16.16
CA LEU A 209 21.54 -2.87 16.89
C LEU A 209 21.07 -3.80 18.02
N ALA A 210 20.87 -5.09 17.75
CA ALA A 210 20.40 -6.05 18.75
C ALA A 210 21.44 -6.30 19.85
N MET A 211 22.72 -6.32 19.51
CA MET A 211 23.82 -6.44 20.48
C MET A 211 23.90 -5.23 21.42
N ARG A 212 23.49 -4.03 20.97
CA ARG A 212 23.43 -2.83 21.82
C ARG A 212 22.46 -3.00 23.00
N ILE A 213 21.46 -3.85 22.85
CA ILE A 213 20.38 -4.06 23.83
C ILE A 213 20.38 -5.49 24.39
N ILE A 214 21.49 -6.23 24.27
CA ILE A 214 21.57 -7.65 24.69
C ILE A 214 21.19 -7.86 26.16
N ASP A 215 21.50 -6.89 27.04
CA ASP A 215 21.22 -6.99 28.48
C ASP A 215 19.76 -6.71 28.85
N SER A 216 18.91 -6.29 27.89
CA SER A 216 17.51 -5.94 28.14
C SER A 216 16.59 -7.14 28.44
N LYS A 217 16.99 -8.36 28.03
CA LYS A 217 16.27 -9.62 28.25
C LYS A 217 14.74 -9.50 28.07
N PRO A 218 14.26 -9.05 26.89
CA PRO A 218 12.84 -8.85 26.64
C PRO A 218 12.09 -10.19 26.68
N GLY A 219 10.89 -10.21 27.25
CA GLY A 219 10.00 -11.37 27.21
C GLY A 219 9.21 -11.46 25.91
N ARG A 220 8.78 -10.30 25.38
CA ARG A 220 8.01 -10.21 24.14
C ARG A 220 8.56 -9.17 23.18
N ILE A 221 8.81 -9.59 21.93
CA ILE A 221 9.47 -8.79 20.90
C ILE A 221 8.57 -8.71 19.65
N ALA A 222 8.44 -7.51 19.08
CA ALA A 222 7.97 -7.37 17.70
C ALA A 222 9.07 -6.80 16.79
N ASP A 223 9.31 -7.45 15.66
CA ASP A 223 10.20 -6.98 14.59
C ASP A 223 9.37 -6.32 13.49
N ILE A 224 9.41 -4.99 13.43
CA ILE A 224 8.64 -4.14 12.54
C ILE A 224 9.38 -4.03 11.19
N GLY A 225 8.70 -4.45 10.12
CA GLY A 225 9.28 -4.53 8.79
C GLY A 225 10.29 -5.66 8.69
N CYS A 226 9.89 -6.86 9.14
CA CYS A 226 10.77 -8.03 9.19
C CYS A 226 11.22 -8.51 7.82
N GLY A 227 10.54 -8.10 6.73
CA GLY A 227 10.77 -8.59 5.38
C GLY A 227 10.74 -10.12 5.35
N PRO A 228 11.74 -10.79 4.73
CA PRO A 228 11.80 -12.24 4.66
C PRO A 228 12.27 -12.91 5.97
N GLY A 229 12.34 -12.20 7.10
CA GLY A 229 12.61 -12.77 8.43
C GLY A 229 14.06 -12.77 8.89
N ASN A 230 14.99 -12.18 8.13
CA ASN A 230 16.43 -12.19 8.46
C ASN A 230 16.75 -11.45 9.78
N SER A 231 16.16 -10.27 10.00
CA SER A 231 16.29 -9.52 11.27
C SER A 231 15.63 -10.27 12.42
N THR A 232 14.47 -10.89 12.17
CA THR A 232 13.74 -11.65 13.18
C THR A 232 14.53 -12.87 13.63
N TYR A 233 15.23 -13.53 12.71
CA TYR A 233 16.14 -14.62 13.03
C TYR A 233 17.35 -14.18 13.86
N VAL A 234 17.92 -12.99 13.59
CA VAL A 234 18.96 -12.40 14.47
C VAL A 234 18.42 -12.24 15.89
N LEU A 235 17.22 -11.68 16.04
CA LEU A 235 16.58 -11.54 17.35
C LEU A 235 16.35 -12.89 18.03
N LYS A 236 15.95 -13.92 17.28
CA LYS A 236 15.77 -15.28 17.83
C LYS A 236 17.08 -15.88 18.35
N LYS A 237 18.23 -15.53 17.74
CA LYS A 237 19.54 -15.98 18.20
C LYS A 237 20.03 -15.26 19.44
N ILE A 238 19.77 -13.96 19.53
CA ILE A 238 20.22 -13.13 20.65
C ILE A 238 19.29 -13.27 21.86
N PHE A 239 17.98 -13.42 21.63
CA PHE A 239 16.93 -13.55 22.63
C PHE A 239 16.15 -14.87 22.41
N PRO A 240 16.77 -16.03 22.69
CA PRO A 240 16.18 -17.33 22.38
C PRO A 240 14.88 -17.63 23.13
N ASP A 241 14.74 -17.07 24.34
CA ASP A 241 13.62 -17.33 25.26
C ASP A 241 12.43 -16.37 25.07
N ALA A 242 12.57 -15.35 24.21
CA ALA A 242 11.52 -14.38 23.98
C ALA A 242 10.43 -14.90 23.02
N GLU A 243 9.19 -14.43 23.23
CA GLU A 243 8.11 -14.53 22.25
C GLU A 243 8.39 -13.53 21.12
N LEU A 244 8.60 -14.01 19.90
CA LEU A 244 8.94 -13.17 18.74
C LEU A 244 7.79 -13.16 17.72
N LEU A 245 7.40 -11.95 17.33
CA LEU A 245 6.49 -11.69 16.22
C LEU A 245 7.20 -10.84 15.15
N GLY A 246 7.39 -11.38 13.95
CA GLY A 246 7.78 -10.58 12.79
C GLY A 246 6.55 -10.01 12.08
N ILE A 247 6.54 -8.69 11.81
CA ILE A 247 5.47 -8.06 11.04
C ILE A 247 6.00 -7.34 9.80
N ASP A 248 5.22 -7.39 8.73
CA ASP A 248 5.48 -6.66 7.49
C ASP A 248 4.16 -6.36 6.79
N LEU A 249 4.12 -5.36 5.91
CA LEU A 249 2.95 -5.06 5.09
C LEU A 249 2.82 -6.00 3.88
N SER A 250 3.93 -6.60 3.43
CA SER A 250 3.95 -7.49 2.27
C SER A 250 3.58 -8.93 2.65
N SER A 251 2.47 -9.43 2.09
CA SER A 251 2.06 -10.83 2.25
C SER A 251 3.11 -11.81 1.71
N GLU A 252 3.76 -11.47 0.60
CA GLU A 252 4.80 -12.30 -0.03
C GLU A 252 6.05 -12.42 0.85
N MET A 253 6.48 -11.32 1.48
CA MET A 253 7.60 -11.35 2.43
C MET A 253 7.27 -12.21 3.65
N ILE A 254 6.04 -12.10 4.18
CA ILE A 254 5.57 -12.90 5.31
C ILE A 254 5.46 -14.39 4.94
N GLU A 255 4.97 -14.72 3.75
CA GLU A 255 4.95 -16.10 3.25
C GLU A 255 6.35 -16.70 3.16
N LYS A 256 7.31 -15.92 2.63
CA LYS A 256 8.71 -16.33 2.58
C LYS A 256 9.31 -16.50 3.99
N ALA A 257 9.07 -15.55 4.89
CA ALA A 257 9.56 -15.62 6.26
C ALA A 257 9.03 -16.86 7.00
N ARG A 258 7.74 -17.18 6.86
CA ARG A 258 7.14 -18.40 7.41
C ARG A 258 7.74 -19.68 6.85
N LYS A 259 8.10 -19.68 5.56
CA LYS A 259 8.75 -20.81 4.91
C LYS A 259 10.19 -21.01 5.40
N ASP A 260 10.95 -19.93 5.50
CA ASP A 260 12.37 -19.97 5.86
C ASP A 260 12.58 -20.16 7.38
N TYR A 261 11.64 -19.70 8.20
CA TYR A 261 11.70 -19.74 9.67
C TYR A 261 10.37 -20.23 10.29
N PRO A 262 10.02 -21.52 10.14
CA PRO A 262 8.71 -22.05 10.57
C PRO A 262 8.46 -21.99 12.08
N ASP A 263 9.51 -21.85 12.90
CA ASP A 263 9.42 -21.81 14.37
C ASP A 263 9.21 -20.39 14.93
N ILE A 264 9.04 -19.38 14.08
CA ILE A 264 8.82 -17.98 14.46
C ILE A 264 7.45 -17.52 13.95
N GLU A 265 6.72 -16.74 14.75
CA GLU A 265 5.45 -16.17 14.31
C GLU A 265 5.68 -14.99 13.36
N PHE A 266 4.98 -15.00 12.23
CA PHE A 266 4.99 -13.90 11.27
C PHE A 266 3.57 -13.50 10.88
N ARG A 267 3.34 -12.19 10.69
CA ARG A 267 2.00 -11.65 10.36
C ARG A 267 2.07 -10.48 9.39
N VAL A 268 1.12 -10.44 8.46
CA VAL A 268 0.86 -9.24 7.67
C VAL A 268 0.20 -8.20 8.58
N CYS A 269 0.90 -7.11 8.89
CA CYS A 269 0.42 -6.13 9.85
C CYS A 269 1.11 -4.77 9.64
N ASP A 270 0.31 -3.70 9.65
CA ASP A 270 0.80 -2.33 9.71
C ASP A 270 1.37 -2.04 11.11
N ALA A 271 2.54 -1.42 11.18
CA ALA A 271 3.20 -1.03 12.42
C ALA A 271 2.29 -0.20 13.35
N LEU A 272 1.47 0.71 12.79
CA LEU A 272 0.53 1.52 13.54
C LEU A 272 -0.67 0.70 14.06
N ALA A 273 -1.07 -0.32 13.31
CA ALA A 273 -2.15 -1.24 13.69
C ALA A 273 -1.70 -2.36 14.65
N LEU A 274 -0.39 -2.46 14.95
CA LEU A 274 0.14 -3.46 15.86
C LEU A 274 -0.52 -3.33 17.24
N ALA A 275 -1.23 -4.37 17.66
CA ALA A 275 -1.93 -4.43 18.94
C ALA A 275 -1.06 -5.10 20.02
N GLY A 276 -1.33 -4.75 21.29
CA GLY A 276 -0.67 -5.33 22.46
C GLY A 276 0.46 -4.48 23.02
N LYS A 277 1.12 -5.03 24.05
CA LYS A 277 2.33 -4.46 24.68
C LYS A 277 3.53 -5.37 24.43
N TYR A 278 4.69 -4.76 24.24
CA TYR A 278 5.95 -5.42 23.92
C TYR A 278 7.07 -4.88 24.82
N ASP A 279 8.02 -5.75 25.15
CA ASP A 279 9.21 -5.35 25.92
C ASP A 279 10.30 -4.81 24.97
N LEU A 280 10.27 -5.24 23.71
CA LEU A 280 11.11 -4.73 22.64
C LEU A 280 10.30 -4.55 21.36
N LEU A 281 10.33 -3.34 20.80
CA LEU A 281 10.00 -3.08 19.41
C LEU A 281 11.31 -2.89 18.65
N PHE A 282 11.57 -3.75 17.68
CA PHE A 282 12.77 -3.72 16.87
C PHE A 282 12.40 -3.32 15.44
N SER A 283 13.20 -2.48 14.78
CA SER A 283 13.00 -2.13 13.38
C SER A 283 14.32 -1.86 12.67
N ASN A 284 14.72 -2.77 11.78
CA ASN A 284 15.94 -2.59 10.99
C ASN A 284 15.61 -2.23 9.54
N ALA A 285 15.96 -0.99 9.15
CA ALA A 285 15.78 -0.45 7.79
C ALA A 285 14.33 -0.50 7.28
N CYS A 286 13.35 -0.29 8.16
CA CYS A 286 11.93 -0.17 7.81
C CYS A 286 11.39 1.26 7.98
N LEU A 287 11.61 1.90 9.13
CA LEU A 287 10.90 3.14 9.50
C LEU A 287 10.98 4.24 8.45
N GLN A 288 12.08 4.39 7.70
CA GLN A 288 12.20 5.42 6.67
C GLN A 288 11.15 5.37 5.54
N TRP A 289 10.39 4.27 5.45
CA TRP A 289 9.27 4.08 4.53
C TRP A 289 7.91 4.46 5.12
N ILE A 290 7.83 4.70 6.42
CA ILE A 290 6.61 5.09 7.13
C ILE A 290 6.66 6.61 7.32
N PRO A 291 5.62 7.37 6.94
CA PRO A 291 5.65 8.82 7.07
C PRO A 291 5.49 9.28 8.53
N ASP A 292 5.70 10.57 8.77
CA ASP A 292 5.28 11.30 9.98
C ASP A 292 5.95 10.78 11.26
N HIS A 293 7.29 10.71 11.24
CA HIS A 293 8.12 10.15 12.32
C HIS A 293 7.93 10.83 13.69
N ASP A 294 7.53 12.10 13.71
CA ASP A 294 7.20 12.88 14.92
C ASP A 294 5.96 12.33 15.64
N THR A 295 5.03 11.70 14.92
CA THR A 295 3.85 11.03 15.50
C THR A 295 4.01 9.52 15.58
N LEU A 296 4.72 8.92 14.63
CA LEU A 296 5.00 7.49 14.56
C LEU A 296 5.81 7.03 15.78
N LEU A 297 6.95 7.66 16.07
CA LEU A 297 7.83 7.21 17.14
C LEU A 297 7.14 7.24 18.51
N PRO A 298 6.44 8.33 18.92
CA PRO A 298 5.61 8.31 20.13
C PRO A 298 4.54 7.21 20.12
N SER A 299 3.86 7.00 18.99
CA SER A 299 2.83 5.94 18.87
C SER A 299 3.41 4.53 19.03
N LEU A 300 4.65 4.30 18.59
CA LEU A 300 5.37 3.05 18.84
C LEU A 300 5.80 2.94 20.31
N MET A 301 6.29 4.01 20.92
CA MET A 301 6.60 4.05 22.36
C MET A 301 5.36 3.72 23.21
N ASP A 302 4.17 4.13 22.78
CA ASP A 302 2.92 3.78 23.45
C ASP A 302 2.61 2.28 23.43
N LYS A 303 3.14 1.52 22.47
CA LYS A 303 2.99 0.07 22.39
C LYS A 303 4.01 -0.70 23.24
N LEU A 304 4.96 -0.02 23.89
CA LEU A 304 5.89 -0.66 24.82
C LEU A 304 5.28 -0.84 26.22
N SER A 305 5.69 -1.92 26.89
CA SER A 305 5.55 -2.13 28.33
C SER A 305 6.40 -1.10 29.10
N ASP A 306 6.13 -0.93 30.41
CA ASP A 306 6.95 -0.06 31.26
C ASP A 306 8.41 -0.54 31.27
N GLY A 307 9.33 0.35 30.92
CA GLY A 307 10.75 0.03 30.77
C GLY A 307 11.12 -0.75 29.49
N GLY A 308 10.15 -0.99 28.59
CA GLY A 308 10.39 -1.57 27.26
C GLY A 308 11.21 -0.63 26.37
N ILE A 309 11.80 -1.20 25.31
CA ILE A 309 12.75 -0.51 24.44
C ILE A 309 12.24 -0.48 22.99
N LEU A 310 12.30 0.68 22.35
CA LEU A 310 12.27 0.81 20.89
C LEU A 310 13.72 0.81 20.41
N ALA A 311 14.09 -0.10 19.52
CA ALA A 311 15.41 -0.16 18.90
C ALA A 311 15.25 -0.12 17.38
N ALA A 312 15.83 0.90 16.74
CA ALA A 312 15.65 1.09 15.31
C ALA A 312 16.91 1.57 14.60
N GLN A 313 16.95 1.27 13.31
CA GLN A 313 18.03 1.66 12.41
C GLN A 313 17.43 2.15 11.09
N VAL A 314 17.84 3.35 10.64
CA VAL A 314 17.46 3.95 9.35
C VAL A 314 18.68 4.32 8.50
N PRO A 315 18.63 4.13 7.16
CA PRO A 315 19.74 4.49 6.27
C PRO A 315 19.84 6.01 6.07
N ILE A 316 21.01 6.61 6.27
CA ILE A 316 21.26 8.06 6.07
C ILE A 316 22.30 8.29 4.97
N ASN A 317 21.90 8.00 3.72
CA ASN A 317 22.84 7.97 2.59
C ASN A 317 22.67 9.12 1.59
N GLU A 318 21.83 10.11 1.87
CA GLU A 318 21.58 11.21 0.92
C GLU A 318 22.86 11.96 0.56
N GLU A 319 23.77 12.06 1.53
CA GLU A 319 25.07 12.72 1.37
C GLU A 319 26.16 11.84 0.75
N GLU A 320 25.91 10.55 0.56
CA GLU A 320 26.90 9.64 -0.05
C GLU A 320 27.09 9.95 -1.55
N PRO A 321 28.33 9.88 -2.08
CA PRO A 321 28.63 10.32 -3.45
C PRO A 321 27.76 9.69 -4.54
N LEU A 322 27.43 8.40 -4.41
CA LEU A 322 26.56 7.70 -5.36
C LEU A 322 25.14 8.28 -5.37
N PHE A 323 24.56 8.60 -4.21
CA PHE A 323 23.20 9.12 -4.12
C PHE A 323 23.09 10.55 -4.66
N LYS A 324 24.10 11.39 -4.40
CA LYS A 324 24.23 12.72 -5.01
C LYS A 324 24.31 12.63 -6.54
N LEU A 325 25.19 11.76 -7.04
CA LEU A 325 25.37 11.56 -8.48
C LEU A 325 24.10 11.07 -9.17
N ILE A 326 23.34 10.18 -8.54
CA ILE A 326 22.04 9.73 -9.06
C ILE A 326 21.06 10.89 -9.15
N LYS A 327 20.96 11.71 -8.09
CA LYS A 327 20.06 12.87 -8.04
C LYS A 327 20.44 13.92 -9.10
N GLU A 328 21.73 14.20 -9.24
CA GLU A 328 22.27 15.12 -10.25
C GLU A 328 21.98 14.61 -11.66
N THR A 329 22.23 13.33 -11.93
CA THR A 329 21.96 12.73 -13.25
C THR A 329 20.45 12.73 -13.55
N ALA A 330 19.61 12.42 -12.57
CA ALA A 330 18.15 12.47 -12.72
C ALA A 330 17.61 13.90 -12.97
N ALA A 331 18.32 14.94 -12.52
CA ALA A 331 17.91 16.32 -12.74
C ALA A 331 18.15 16.79 -14.20
N GLU A 332 18.95 16.08 -14.98
CA GLU A 332 19.29 16.49 -16.35
C GLU A 332 18.06 16.42 -17.28
N PRO A 333 17.80 17.46 -18.10
CA PRO A 333 16.62 17.56 -18.98
C PRO A 333 16.39 16.36 -19.90
N GLU A 334 17.47 15.74 -20.38
CA GLU A 334 17.44 14.63 -21.32
C GLU A 334 16.72 13.38 -20.80
N TRP A 335 16.59 13.23 -19.47
CA TRP A 335 15.89 12.09 -18.85
C TRP A 335 14.41 12.34 -18.60
N GLY A 336 13.93 13.59 -18.67
CA GLY A 336 12.52 13.92 -18.42
C GLY A 336 12.02 13.56 -17.01
N LEU A 337 12.91 13.48 -16.03
CA LEU A 337 12.62 13.01 -14.67
C LEU A 337 12.25 14.14 -13.69
N GLN A 338 12.11 15.39 -14.15
CA GLN A 338 11.92 16.57 -13.30
C GLN A 338 10.63 16.52 -12.46
N ASP A 339 9.58 15.89 -13.00
CA ASP A 339 8.26 15.77 -12.36
C ASP A 339 8.01 14.39 -11.74
N VAL A 340 9.04 13.51 -11.69
CA VAL A 340 8.88 12.17 -11.13
C VAL A 340 8.88 12.25 -9.61
N ALA A 341 7.68 12.08 -9.03
CA ALA A 341 7.51 11.94 -7.60
C ALA A 341 8.14 10.62 -7.12
N LEU A 342 9.29 10.72 -6.47
CA LEU A 342 9.90 9.58 -5.77
C LEU A 342 9.05 9.18 -4.57
N PRO A 343 9.01 7.88 -4.22
CA PRO A 343 8.45 7.45 -2.95
C PRO A 343 9.10 8.25 -1.81
N PRO A 344 8.33 8.71 -0.83
CA PRO A 344 8.89 9.40 0.31
C PRO A 344 9.83 8.44 1.05
N ASN A 345 11.12 8.78 1.07
CA ASN A 345 12.05 8.25 2.04
C ASN A 345 12.24 9.35 3.07
N GLN A 346 11.47 9.29 4.16
CA GLN A 346 11.45 10.34 5.19
C GLN A 346 12.51 10.06 6.26
N THR A 347 13.75 9.87 5.83
CA THR A 347 14.84 9.84 6.81
C THR A 347 15.09 11.27 7.29
N LEU A 348 14.67 11.55 8.53
CA LEU A 348 14.93 12.84 9.18
C LEU A 348 16.43 13.05 9.45
N ALA A 349 16.82 14.30 9.66
CA ALA A 349 18.14 14.62 10.16
C ALA A 349 18.35 14.03 11.58
N PRO A 350 19.58 13.66 11.97
CA PRO A 350 19.85 13.11 13.30
C PRO A 350 19.35 13.99 14.46
N GLN A 351 19.40 15.32 14.31
CA GLN A 351 18.91 16.27 15.32
C GLN A 351 17.39 16.19 15.50
N GLU A 352 16.64 15.96 14.43
CA GLU A 352 15.18 15.84 14.52
C GLU A 352 14.80 14.53 15.22
N TYR A 353 15.50 13.43 14.95
CA TYR A 353 15.35 12.21 15.74
C TYR A 353 15.70 12.44 17.21
N PHE A 354 16.77 13.18 17.50
CA PHE A 354 17.16 13.51 18.87
C PHE A 354 16.03 14.22 19.62
N ASP A 355 15.43 15.24 19.01
CA ASP A 355 14.35 16.02 19.60
C ASP A 355 13.08 15.18 19.84
N ILE A 356 12.69 14.34 18.87
CA ILE A 356 11.54 13.44 19.02
C ILE A 356 11.77 12.44 20.16
N LEU A 357 12.92 11.77 20.17
CA LEU A 357 13.25 10.75 21.18
C LEU A 357 13.35 11.38 22.59
N ALA A 358 13.89 12.58 22.72
CA ALA A 358 13.93 13.31 23.98
C ALA A 358 12.52 13.65 24.50
N GLY A 359 11.54 13.82 23.61
CA GLY A 359 10.16 14.12 23.97
C GLY A 359 9.31 12.90 24.35
N CYS A 360 9.70 11.68 23.97
CA CYS A 360 8.87 10.48 24.12
C CYS A 360 9.54 9.30 24.84
N SER A 361 10.72 9.50 25.45
CA SER A 361 11.45 8.43 26.15
C SER A 361 12.00 8.89 27.51
N SER A 362 12.18 7.93 28.43
CA SER A 362 12.84 8.15 29.72
C SER A 362 14.36 8.24 29.59
N SER A 363 14.92 7.59 28.57
CA SER A 363 16.32 7.65 28.16
C SER A 363 16.47 7.12 26.74
N PHE A 364 17.47 7.59 26.01
CA PHE A 364 17.76 7.11 24.65
C PHE A 364 19.26 7.19 24.32
N ASP A 365 19.68 6.37 23.36
CA ASP A 365 20.97 6.44 22.68
C ASP A 365 20.73 6.71 21.20
N LEU A 366 21.58 7.52 20.57
CA LEU A 366 21.58 7.81 19.13
C LEU A 366 23.02 7.77 18.63
N TRP A 367 23.30 6.96 17.61
CA TRP A 367 24.64 6.86 17.03
C TRP A 367 24.59 6.57 15.54
N GLU A 368 25.72 6.83 14.87
CA GLU A 368 25.88 6.57 13.46
C GLU A 368 26.97 5.52 13.24
N THR A 369 26.80 4.66 12.24
CA THR A 369 27.86 3.76 11.76
C THR A 369 27.91 3.79 10.23
N LYS A 370 29.13 3.90 9.70
CA LYS A 370 29.42 3.77 8.27
C LYS A 370 30.04 2.41 7.99
N TYR A 371 29.31 1.58 7.27
CA TYR A 371 29.78 0.27 6.81
C TYR A 371 30.49 0.42 5.47
N TYR A 372 31.55 -0.36 5.26
CA TYR A 372 32.25 -0.41 3.98
C TYR A 372 32.06 -1.77 3.33
N HIS A 373 31.39 -1.79 2.18
CA HIS A 373 31.12 -2.98 1.39
C HIS A 373 32.13 -3.10 0.26
N VAL A 374 32.78 -4.25 0.16
CA VAL A 374 33.70 -4.59 -0.93
C VAL A 374 32.90 -5.19 -2.07
N LEU A 375 33.02 -4.63 -3.26
CA LEU A 375 32.25 -4.99 -4.46
C LEU A 375 33.17 -5.22 -5.65
N ASP A 376 32.90 -6.27 -6.41
CA ASP A 376 33.77 -6.72 -7.52
C ASP A 376 33.86 -5.71 -8.69
N SER A 377 32.93 -4.75 -8.79
CA SER A 377 32.91 -3.78 -9.89
C SER A 377 31.99 -2.58 -9.62
N HIS A 378 32.13 -1.51 -10.41
CA HIS A 378 31.17 -0.40 -10.43
C HIS A 378 29.77 -0.83 -10.85
N LYS A 379 29.66 -1.86 -11.71
CA LYS A 379 28.35 -2.43 -12.05
C LYS A 379 27.70 -3.04 -10.81
N ALA A 380 28.45 -3.77 -9.99
CA ALA A 380 27.95 -4.31 -8.73
C ALA A 380 27.56 -3.19 -7.73
N LEU A 381 28.27 -2.06 -7.74
CA LEU A 381 27.91 -0.86 -6.98
C LEU A 381 26.56 -0.25 -7.41
N VAL A 382 26.36 -0.06 -8.71
CA VAL A 382 25.08 0.47 -9.23
C VAL A 382 23.96 -0.53 -9.01
N GLU A 383 24.23 -1.82 -9.21
CA GLU A 383 23.27 -2.90 -8.92
C GLU A 383 22.86 -2.93 -7.44
N TRP A 384 23.78 -2.63 -6.51
CA TRP A 384 23.49 -2.58 -5.08
C TRP A 384 22.38 -1.58 -4.75
N VAL A 385 22.45 -0.37 -5.32
CA VAL A 385 21.47 0.70 -5.09
C VAL A 385 20.27 0.64 -6.02
N LYS A 386 20.29 -0.28 -7.00
CA LYS A 386 19.21 -0.43 -7.98
C LYS A 386 17.87 -0.69 -7.31
N GLY A 387 17.84 -1.67 -6.41
CA GLY A 387 16.64 -2.06 -5.67
C GLY A 387 16.17 -1.06 -4.62
N THR A 388 17.02 -0.12 -4.16
CA THR A 388 16.68 0.80 -3.06
C THR A 388 16.52 2.26 -3.49
N ARG A 389 17.05 2.66 -4.65
CA ARG A 389 17.06 4.07 -5.08
C ARG A 389 16.87 4.30 -6.58
N LEU A 390 17.37 3.43 -7.46
CA LEU A 390 17.25 3.66 -8.92
C LEU A 390 15.93 3.21 -9.51
N ARG A 391 15.28 2.20 -8.91
CA ARG A 391 14.08 1.58 -9.45
C ARG A 391 12.98 2.56 -9.88
N PRO A 392 12.63 3.63 -9.13
CA PRO A 392 11.60 4.58 -9.56
C PRO A 392 11.97 5.30 -10.87
N TYR A 393 13.23 5.68 -11.03
CA TYR A 393 13.72 6.32 -12.27
C TYR A 393 13.67 5.34 -13.45
N LEU A 394 14.14 4.10 -13.24
CA LEU A 394 14.16 3.08 -14.29
C LEU A 394 12.75 2.69 -14.75
N ALA A 395 11.79 2.63 -13.81
CA ALA A 395 10.39 2.35 -14.13
C ALA A 395 9.78 3.44 -15.01
N PHE A 396 10.11 4.72 -14.77
CA PHE A 396 9.65 5.83 -15.59
C PHE A 396 10.29 5.84 -16.98
N LEU A 397 11.60 5.61 -17.05
CA LEU A 397 12.36 5.66 -18.30
C LEU A 397 12.05 4.48 -19.23
N GLY A 398 11.52 3.37 -18.70
CA GLY A 398 11.33 2.13 -19.45
C GLY A 398 12.67 1.45 -19.79
N GLU A 399 12.61 0.33 -20.51
CA GLU A 399 13.77 -0.57 -20.65
C GLU A 399 14.96 0.08 -21.37
N THR A 400 14.75 0.72 -22.52
CA THR A 400 15.83 1.25 -23.35
C THR A 400 16.51 2.46 -22.72
N ALA A 401 15.73 3.48 -22.31
CA ALA A 401 16.30 4.67 -21.67
C ALA A 401 16.81 4.35 -20.25
N GLY A 402 16.18 3.42 -19.54
CA GLY A 402 16.68 2.91 -18.26
C GLY A 402 18.07 2.28 -18.37
N LYS A 403 18.33 1.44 -19.40
CA LYS A 403 19.66 0.87 -19.63
C LYS A 403 20.73 1.92 -19.90
N GLU A 404 20.41 2.96 -20.67
CA GLU A 404 21.37 4.06 -20.90
C GLU A 404 21.59 4.89 -19.63
N PHE A 405 20.53 5.15 -18.84
CA PHE A 405 20.64 5.83 -17.55
C PHE A 405 21.56 5.08 -16.56
N GLU A 406 21.37 3.76 -16.43
CA GLU A 406 22.23 2.91 -15.61
C GLU A 406 23.70 2.96 -16.05
N LYS A 407 23.93 2.94 -17.37
CA LYS A 407 25.27 3.02 -17.95
C LYS A 407 25.93 4.36 -17.66
N VAL A 408 25.21 5.47 -17.83
CA VAL A 408 25.69 6.82 -17.52
C VAL A 408 26.06 6.94 -16.04
N ILE A 409 25.22 6.44 -15.13
CA ILE A 409 25.54 6.40 -13.70
C ILE A 409 26.78 5.54 -13.45
N THR A 410 26.85 4.35 -14.03
CA THR A 410 27.99 3.42 -13.87
C THR A 410 29.30 4.04 -14.34
N ASP A 411 29.29 4.81 -15.43
CA ASP A 411 30.48 5.47 -15.94
C ASP A 411 30.89 6.68 -15.09
N ARG A 412 29.93 7.50 -14.67
CA ARG A 412 30.20 8.67 -13.82
C ARG A 412 30.70 8.26 -12.43
N VAL A 413 30.17 7.17 -11.86
CA VAL A 413 30.49 6.77 -10.49
C VAL A 413 31.95 6.30 -10.32
N LYS A 414 32.62 5.92 -11.42
CA LYS A 414 34.04 5.51 -11.43
C LYS A 414 34.97 6.56 -10.83
N ARG A 415 34.66 7.84 -11.02
CA ARG A 415 35.46 8.95 -10.47
C ARG A 415 35.35 9.05 -8.95
N SER A 416 34.16 8.82 -8.41
CA SER A 416 33.88 8.92 -6.98
C SER A 416 34.25 7.64 -6.20
N TYR A 417 34.29 6.49 -6.88
CA TYR A 417 34.63 5.20 -6.29
C TYR A 417 35.77 4.54 -7.06
N PRO A 418 37.02 5.02 -6.94
CA PRO A 418 38.16 4.43 -7.66
C PRO A 418 38.40 2.98 -7.23
N VAL A 419 38.85 2.16 -8.19
CA VAL A 419 39.29 0.78 -7.92
C VAL A 419 40.46 0.80 -6.94
N ARG A 420 40.39 -0.03 -5.90
CA ARG A 420 41.43 -0.14 -4.88
C ARG A 420 42.56 -1.04 -5.35
N LYS A 421 43.66 -1.06 -4.59
CA LYS A 421 44.83 -1.92 -4.89
C LYS A 421 44.47 -3.41 -4.97
N SER A 422 43.40 -3.84 -4.30
CA SER A 422 42.90 -5.22 -4.37
C SER A 422 42.16 -5.55 -5.68
N GLY A 423 41.83 -4.56 -6.50
CA GLY A 423 40.97 -4.71 -7.68
C GLY A 423 39.49 -4.42 -7.43
N ASP A 424 39.10 -4.18 -6.18
CA ASP A 424 37.68 -3.99 -5.80
C ASP A 424 37.25 -2.52 -5.77
N VAL A 425 35.93 -2.32 -5.78
CA VAL A 425 35.26 -1.05 -5.50
C VAL A 425 34.73 -1.08 -4.06
N VAL A 426 35.00 -0.03 -3.29
CA VAL A 426 34.59 0.05 -1.87
C VAL A 426 33.46 1.04 -1.71
N PHE A 427 32.30 0.56 -1.27
CA PHE A 427 31.08 1.35 -1.07
C PHE A 427 30.84 1.65 0.41
N GLY A 428 30.76 2.94 0.76
CA GLY A 428 30.36 3.37 2.08
C GLY A 428 28.84 3.45 2.21
N PHE A 429 28.28 2.89 3.28
CA PHE A 429 26.85 2.93 3.59
C PHE A 429 26.63 3.38 5.04
N ARG A 430 26.08 4.58 5.21
CA ARG A 430 25.83 5.20 6.51
C ARG A 430 24.45 4.82 7.03
N ARG A 431 24.40 4.54 8.33
CA ARG A 431 23.20 4.14 9.05
C ARG A 431 23.15 4.89 10.37
N LEU A 432 22.00 5.45 10.67
CA LEU A 432 21.66 6.01 11.97
C LEU A 432 20.95 4.93 12.76
N PHE A 433 21.30 4.82 14.03
CA PHE A 433 20.76 3.86 14.97
C PHE A 433 20.29 4.61 16.19
N PHE A 434 19.20 4.13 16.79
CA PHE A 434 18.76 4.63 18.07
C PHE A 434 18.07 3.56 18.90
N THR A 435 18.16 3.72 20.21
CA THR A 435 17.37 2.97 21.18
C THR A 435 16.70 3.96 22.11
N ALA A 436 15.42 3.77 22.43
CA ALA A 436 14.67 4.60 23.36
C ALA A 436 13.90 3.74 24.36
N LYS A 437 14.00 4.08 25.63
CA LYS A 437 13.32 3.37 26.72
C LYS A 437 12.05 4.11 27.11
N LYS A 438 10.95 3.36 27.28
CA LYS A 438 9.69 3.92 27.79
C LYS A 438 9.83 4.45 29.21
#